data_AF-A0A0L6WNF3-F1
#
_entry.id   AF-A0A0L6WNF3-F1
#
_cell.length_a   1.000
_cell.length_b   1.000
_cell.length_c   1.000
_cell.angle_alpha   90.00
_cell.angle_beta   90.00
_cell.angle_gamma   90.00
#
_symmetry.space_group_name_H-M   'P 1'
#
loop_
_entity.id
_entity.type
_entity.pdbx_description
1 polymer ?
#
loop_
_entity_poly.entity_id
_entity_poly.type
_entity_poly.pdbx_seq_one_letter_code
_entity_poly.pdbx_strand_id
1 'polypeptide(L)'
;LSSSITTVIHSAWQLDFNLPLASFEGSIRGSRHLIDLVRGRPNAFRARFLFISSISSVQSWNNSRGPVPEEMIEDSSIALGTGYGESKYVVERACCA
;
A
#
# COMPACT_ATOMS: atom_id res chain seq x y z
N LEU A 1 20.22 -12.88 -3.44
CA LEU A 1 18.90 -12.89 -2.75
C LEU A 1 17.73 -12.86 -3.74
N SER A 2 17.78 -12.03 -4.79
CA SER A 2 16.67 -11.84 -5.73
C SER A 2 16.38 -12.98 -6.70
N SER A 3 17.18 -14.05 -6.80
CA SER A 3 16.92 -15.12 -7.78
C SER A 3 15.91 -16.18 -7.32
N SER A 4 15.67 -16.32 -6.02
CA SER A 4 14.84 -17.40 -5.44
C SER A 4 13.52 -16.95 -4.82
N ILE A 5 13.31 -15.64 -4.63
CA ILE A 5 12.10 -15.12 -4.00
C ILE A 5 10.91 -15.26 -4.97
N THR A 6 9.89 -16.02 -4.59
CA THR A 6 8.66 -16.19 -5.40
C THR A 6 7.49 -15.35 -4.88
N THR A 7 7.49 -15.02 -3.59
CA THR A 7 6.44 -14.21 -2.97
C THR A 7 7.07 -13.32 -1.90
N VAL A 8 6.68 -12.05 -1.87
CA VAL A 8 6.94 -11.11 -0.78
C VAL A 8 5.60 -10.80 -0.13
N ILE A 9 5.49 -11.02 1.19
CA ILE A 9 4.33 -10.63 1.99
C ILE A 9 4.79 -9.47 2.88
N HIS A 10 4.22 -8.29 2.65
CA HIS A 10 4.60 -7.06 3.33
C HIS A 10 3.52 -6.65 4.33
N SER A 11 3.73 -7.01 5.60
CA SER A 11 2.91 -6.62 6.74
C SER A 11 3.60 -5.65 7.70
N ALA A 12 4.91 -5.44 7.54
CA ALA A 12 5.70 -4.58 8.41
C ALA A 12 5.33 -3.11 8.21
N TRP A 13 4.67 -2.51 9.20
CA TRP A 13 4.27 -1.10 9.20
C TRP A 13 4.35 -0.52 10.60
N GLN A 14 4.72 0.75 10.70
CA GLN A 14 4.55 1.50 11.95
C GLN A 14 3.05 1.72 12.19
N LEU A 15 2.55 1.34 13.36
CA LEU A 15 1.14 1.52 13.71
C LEU A 15 1.02 2.69 14.70
N ASP A 16 0.74 3.87 14.15
CA ASP A 16 0.48 5.08 14.92
C ASP A 16 -0.49 5.99 14.15
N PHE A 17 -1.69 6.20 14.68
CA PHE A 17 -2.72 6.99 14.01
C PHE A 17 -2.55 8.51 14.20
N ASN A 18 -1.66 8.94 15.09
CA ASN A 18 -1.45 10.35 15.42
C ASN A 18 -0.36 11.01 14.57
N LEU A 19 0.39 10.22 13.80
CA LEU A 19 1.49 10.72 12.98
C LEU A 19 0.99 11.28 11.65
N PRO A 20 1.62 12.35 11.14
CA PRO A 20 1.37 12.83 9.80
C PRO A 20 1.92 11.85 8.75
N LEU A 21 1.39 11.91 7.52
CA LEU A 21 1.84 11.08 6.40
C LEU A 21 3.36 11.08 6.20
N ALA A 22 4.01 12.24 6.36
CA ALA A 22 5.46 12.38 6.20
C ALA A 22 6.26 11.44 7.12
N SER A 23 5.75 11.12 8.31
CA SER A 23 6.41 10.17 9.22
C SER A 23 6.45 8.74 8.67
N PHE A 24 5.60 8.41 7.70
CA PHE A 24 5.55 7.10 7.05
C PHE A 24 6.37 7.01 5.76
N GLU A 25 7.10 8.06 5.37
CA GLU A 25 7.89 8.07 4.14
C GLU A 25 8.88 6.88 4.08
N GLY A 26 9.48 6.52 5.22
CA GLY A 26 10.36 5.36 5.33
C GLY A 26 9.66 4.05 4.96
N SER A 27 8.44 3.83 5.46
CA SER A 27 7.63 2.64 5.14
C SER A 27 7.24 2.61 3.66
N ILE A 28 6.75 3.74 3.13
CA ILE A 28 6.35 3.87 1.72
C ILE A 28 7.53 3.59 0.79
N ARG A 29 8.70 4.19 1.07
CA ARG A 29 9.93 3.97 0.30
C ARG A 29 10.38 2.50 0.38
N GLY A 30 10.28 1.90 1.57
CA GLY A 30 10.56 0.48 1.77
C GLY A 30 9.66 -0.41 0.90
N SER A 31 8.36 -0.15 0.86
CA SER A 31 7.43 -0.88 0.00
C SER A 31 7.77 -0.72 -1.48
N ARG A 32 8.12 0.49 -1.93
CA ARG A 32 8.52 0.72 -3.32
C ARG A 32 9.75 -0.10 -3.69
N HIS A 33 10.77 -0.11 -2.85
CA HIS A 33 11.97 -0.93 -3.09
C HIS A 33 11.65 -2.43 -3.15
N LEU A 34 10.72 -2.93 -2.33
CA LEU A 34 10.28 -4.33 -2.39
C LEU A 34 9.52 -4.64 -3.68
N ILE A 35 8.66 -3.73 -4.14
CA ILE A 35 7.98 -3.83 -5.44
C ILE A 35 9.01 -3.88 -6.57
N ASP A 36 10.02 -3.00 -6.54
CA ASP A 36 11.10 -2.96 -7.53
C ASP A 36 11.96 -4.24 -7.51
N LEU A 37 12.25 -4.75 -6.32
CA LEU A 37 12.98 -6.01 -6.15
C LEU A 37 12.22 -7.20 -6.76
N VAL A 38 10.89 -7.19 -6.71
CA VAL A 38 10.03 -8.21 -7.32
C VAL A 38 9.96 -8.04 -8.84
N ARG A 39 9.83 -6.79 -9.34
CA ARG A 39 9.65 -6.48 -10.77
C ARG A 39 10.94 -6.46 -11.59
N GLY A 40 12.09 -6.16 -11.01
CA GLY A 40 13.36 -6.00 -11.73
C GLY A 40 14.03 -7.31 -12.18
N ARG A 41 13.29 -8.42 -12.31
CA ARG A 41 13.87 -9.77 -12.51
C ARG A 41 13.68 -10.31 -13.93
N PRO A 42 14.60 -11.15 -14.43
CA PRO A 42 14.43 -11.88 -15.70
C PRO A 42 13.23 -12.84 -15.76
N ASN A 43 12.51 -13.03 -14.65
CA ASN A 43 11.25 -13.80 -14.56
C ASN A 43 10.24 -13.08 -13.65
N ALA A 44 10.19 -11.74 -13.69
CA ALA A 44 9.35 -10.90 -12.83
C ALA A 44 7.89 -11.36 -12.75
N PHE A 45 7.36 -11.90 -13.85
CA PHE A 45 6.01 -12.47 -13.96
C PHE A 45 5.72 -13.63 -12.99
N ARG A 46 6.73 -14.26 -12.37
CA ARG A 46 6.53 -15.32 -11.37
C ARG A 46 6.54 -14.84 -9.93
N ALA A 47 7.03 -13.63 -9.66
CA ALA A 47 7.19 -13.13 -8.31
C ALA A 47 5.99 -12.25 -7.92
N ARG A 48 5.38 -12.54 -6.76
CA ARG A 48 4.20 -11.83 -6.26
C ARG A 48 4.57 -10.89 -5.11
N PHE A 49 3.98 -9.71 -5.09
CA PHE A 49 4.02 -8.79 -3.96
C PHE A 49 2.62 -8.72 -3.35
N LEU A 50 2.50 -9.11 -2.08
CA LEU A 50 1.25 -9.09 -1.33
C LEU A 50 1.38 -8.07 -0.21
N PHE A 51 0.61 -7.00 -0.28
CA PHE A 51 0.60 -5.94 0.71
C PHE A 51 -0.57 -6.10 1.67
N ILE A 52 -0.30 -5.99 2.98
CA ILE A 52 -1.35 -5.93 4.00
C ILE A 52 -1.73 -4.46 4.22
N SER A 53 -2.84 -4.06 3.61
CA SER A 53 -3.40 -2.73 3.77
C SER A 53 -4.29 -2.62 5.02
N SER A 54 -5.12 -1.59 5.10
CA SER A 54 -6.01 -1.31 6.23
C SER A 54 -7.27 -0.60 5.75
N ILE A 55 -8.40 -0.85 6.40
CA ILE A 55 -9.65 -0.09 6.18
C ILE A 55 -9.50 1.43 6.39
N SER A 56 -8.44 1.87 7.08
CA SER A 56 -8.12 3.29 7.21
C SER A 56 -7.74 3.96 5.88
N SER A 57 -7.37 3.20 4.84
CA SER A 57 -7.12 3.75 3.49
C SER A 57 -8.39 4.28 2.82
N VAL A 58 -9.56 3.97 3.38
CA VAL A 58 -10.88 4.41 2.91
C VAL A 58 -11.71 5.05 4.03
N GLN A 59 -11.06 5.55 5.09
CA GLN A 59 -11.75 6.08 6.27
C GLN A 59 -12.70 7.26 6.00
N SER A 60 -12.44 8.01 4.92
CA SER A 60 -13.21 9.16 4.47
C SER A 60 -14.16 8.80 3.31
N TRP A 61 -14.45 7.51 3.12
CA TRP A 61 -15.46 7.06 2.16
C TRP A 61 -16.84 7.64 2.48
N ASN A 62 -17.51 8.18 1.45
CA ASN A 62 -18.88 8.64 1.58
C ASN A 62 -19.86 7.47 1.50
N ASN A 63 -20.42 7.08 2.65
CA ASN A 63 -21.39 6.00 2.77
C ASN A 63 -22.67 6.20 1.93
N SER A 64 -23.01 7.42 1.51
CA SER A 64 -24.12 7.66 0.57
C SER A 64 -23.85 7.06 -0.82
N ARG A 65 -22.60 6.72 -1.16
CA ARG A 65 -22.23 6.02 -2.39
C ARG A 65 -22.46 4.50 -2.31
N GLY A 66 -22.86 3.98 -1.14
CA GLY A 66 -22.99 2.55 -0.87
C GLY A 66 -21.76 1.96 -0.16
N PRO A 67 -21.63 0.63 -0.11
CA PRO A 67 -20.49 -0.03 0.50
C PRO A 67 -19.19 0.30 -0.24
N VAL A 68 -18.06 0.24 0.48
CA VAL A 68 -16.73 0.41 -0.14
C VAL A 68 -16.48 -0.76 -1.11
N PRO A 69 -16.17 -0.50 -2.38
CA PRO A 69 -15.86 -1.57 -3.33
C PRO A 69 -14.48 -2.17 -3.06
N GLU A 70 -14.33 -3.47 -3.25
CA GLU A 70 -13.02 -4.16 -3.22
C GLU A 70 -12.26 -4.01 -4.54
N GLU A 71 -12.15 -2.77 -5.01
CA GLU A 71 -11.44 -2.41 -6.23
C GLU A 71 -10.51 -1.22 -5.99
N MET A 72 -9.66 -0.92 -6.96
CA MET A 72 -8.74 0.20 -6.84
C MET A 72 -9.48 1.53 -6.99
N ILE A 73 -9.44 2.36 -5.95
CA ILE A 73 -10.07 3.68 -5.96
C ILE A 73 -9.01 4.76 -6.20
N GLU A 74 -9.17 5.56 -7.25
CA GLU A 74 -8.17 6.59 -7.65
C GLU A 74 -8.30 7.89 -6.86
N ASP A 75 -9.46 8.10 -6.24
CA ASP A 75 -9.74 9.28 -5.44
C ASP A 75 -9.05 9.18 -4.07
N SER A 76 -7.93 9.89 -3.92
CA SER A 76 -7.19 9.94 -2.66
C SER A 76 -7.96 10.58 -1.49
N SER A 77 -9.04 11.32 -1.76
CA SER A 77 -9.80 11.98 -0.70
C SER A 77 -10.43 10.99 0.29
N ILE A 78 -10.67 9.75 -0.16
CA ILE A 78 -11.23 8.67 0.67
C ILE A 78 -10.28 8.24 1.79
N ALA A 79 -8.97 8.51 1.66
CA ALA A 79 -7.97 8.10 2.65
C ALA A 79 -7.70 9.19 3.71
N LEU A 80 -8.18 10.41 3.46
CA LEU A 80 -7.81 11.58 4.26
C LEU A 80 -8.20 11.42 5.73
N GLY A 81 -7.34 11.94 6.61
CA GLY A 81 -7.67 12.20 8.01
C GLY A 81 -6.73 11.54 9.03
N THR A 82 -6.02 10.47 8.66
CA THR A 82 -4.87 9.99 9.45
C THR A 82 -3.69 9.72 8.54
N GLY A 83 -2.48 10.11 8.96
CA GLY A 83 -1.28 9.84 8.18
C GLY A 83 -1.05 8.35 7.95
N TYR A 84 -1.51 7.50 8.88
CA TYR A 84 -1.50 6.05 8.73
C TYR A 84 -2.36 5.58 7.55
N GLY A 85 -3.64 5.97 7.49
CA GLY A 85 -4.55 5.60 6.40
C GLY A 85 -4.08 6.11 5.05
N GLU A 86 -3.65 7.37 5.01
CA GLU A 86 -3.04 8.00 3.83
C GLU A 86 -1.80 7.21 3.36
N SER A 87 -0.93 6.78 4.28
CA SER A 87 0.28 6.02 3.93
C SER A 87 -0.04 4.65 3.32
N LYS A 88 -1.10 3.99 3.81
CA LYS A 88 -1.56 2.70 3.27
C LYS A 88 -2.12 2.86 1.87
N TYR A 89 -2.94 3.90 1.65
CA TYR A 89 -3.48 4.24 0.34
C TYR A 89 -2.39 4.50 -0.70
N VAL A 90 -1.34 5.25 -0.34
CA VAL A 90 -0.20 5.51 -1.25
C VAL A 90 0.45 4.21 -1.74
N VAL A 91 0.59 3.21 -0.87
CA VAL A 91 1.20 1.93 -1.25
C VAL A 91 0.24 1.04 -2.04
N GLU A 92 -1.07 1.06 -1.74
CA GLU A 92 -2.07 0.44 -2.62
C GLU A 92 -1.95 0.97 -4.05
N ARG A 93 -1.86 2.29 -4.22
CA ARG A 93 -1.66 2.92 -5.54
C ARG A 93 -0.36 2.47 -6.21
N ALA A 94 0.72 2.32 -5.45
CA ALA A 94 2.01 1.88 -5.98
C ALA A 94 2.04 0.39 -6.39
N CYS A 95 1.16 -0.45 -5.86
CA CYS A 95 1.10 -1.88 -6.20
C CYS A 95 0.50 -2.15 -7.58
N CYS A 96 -0.44 -1.32 -8.04
CA CYS A 96 -1.13 -1.55 -9.32
C CYS A 96 -0.54 -0.77 -10.50
N ALA A 97 0.29 0.26 -10.25
CA ALA A 97 1.14 0.88 -11.28
C ALA A 97 2.25 -0.11 -11.68
#